data_AF-A0A3M6V9Q9-F1
#
_entry.id   AF-A0A3M6V9Q9-F1
#
_cell.length_a   1.000
_cell.length_b   1.000
_cell.length_c   1.000
_cell.angle_alpha   90.00
_cell.angle_beta   90.00
_cell.angle_gamma   90.00
#
_symmetry.space_group_name_H-M   'P 1'
#
loop_
_entity.id
_entity.type
_entity.pdbx_description
1 polymer ?
#
loop_
_entity_poly.entity_id
_entity_poly.type
_entity_poly.pdbx_seq_one_letter_code
_entity_poly.pdbx_strand_id
1 'polypeptide(L)'
;MSISGPLYRRTPRLFNRNKPGEWGLVYCTLSLEQGQLLVALDPDGRSRIATIPVKNCELAHVRSDGRDCIELTMNRGKKETFSSHESSHDVDWW
;
A
#
# COMPACT_ATOMS: atom_id res chain seq x y z
N MET A 1 -17.98 -6.53 7.73
CA MET A 1 -17.65 -5.08 7.85
C MET A 1 -16.41 -4.76 7.00
N SER A 2 -16.40 -3.64 6.30
CA SER A 2 -15.26 -3.21 5.46
C SER A 2 -14.89 -1.75 5.70
N ILE A 3 -13.60 -1.43 5.53
CA ILE A 3 -13.06 -0.06 5.58
C ILE A 3 -12.47 0.24 4.21
N SER A 4 -12.82 1.38 3.61
CA SER A 4 -12.38 1.73 2.27
C SER A 4 -11.95 3.18 2.16
N GLY A 5 -11.02 3.45 1.25
CA GLY A 5 -10.59 4.81 0.96
C GLY A 5 -9.41 4.86 -0.03
N PRO A 6 -9.12 6.05 -0.55
CA PRO A 6 -7.96 6.27 -1.39
C PRO A 6 -6.67 6.23 -0.58
N LEU A 7 -5.61 5.65 -1.16
CA LEU A 7 -4.25 5.69 -0.64
C LEU A 7 -3.27 5.86 -1.79
N TYR A 8 -2.11 6.44 -1.52
CA TYR A 8 -0.97 6.37 -2.44
C TYR A 8 -0.25 5.07 -2.21
N ARG A 9 -0.06 4.26 -3.27
CA ARG A 9 0.72 3.03 -3.23
C ARG A 9 2.03 3.21 -3.98
N ARG A 10 3.13 2.78 -3.38
CA ARG A 10 4.43 2.74 -4.05
C ARG A 10 4.58 1.45 -4.84
N THR A 11 4.87 1.58 -6.12
CA THR A 11 5.04 0.44 -7.02
C THR A 11 6.47 -0.09 -6.92
N PRO A 12 6.70 -1.37 -6.53
CA PRO A 12 8.04 -1.93 -6.56
C PRO A 12 8.53 -2.02 -8.02
N ARG A 13 9.66 -1.39 -8.36
CA ARG A 13 10.22 -1.51 -9.72
C ARG A 13 10.83 -2.89 -9.92
N LEU A 14 10.32 -3.64 -10.89
CA LEU A 14 10.74 -5.01 -11.22
C LEU A 14 12.23 -5.11 -11.66
N PHE A 15 12.84 -4.00 -12.12
CA PHE A 15 14.16 -4.01 -12.74
C PHE A 15 15.25 -3.21 -12.00
N ASN A 16 14.91 -2.48 -10.92
CA ASN A 16 15.92 -1.74 -10.16
C ASN A 16 15.52 -1.60 -8.69
N ARG A 17 16.12 -2.45 -7.84
CA ARG A 17 15.87 -2.47 -6.40
C ARG A 17 16.40 -1.24 -5.65
N ASN A 18 17.33 -0.49 -6.25
CA ASN A 18 18.02 0.63 -5.60
C ASN A 18 17.43 2.01 -5.94
N LYS A 19 16.34 2.07 -6.73
CA LYS A 19 15.66 3.34 -7.06
C LYS A 19 14.29 3.39 -6.41
N PRO A 20 13.85 4.57 -5.94
CA PRO A 20 12.52 4.69 -5.40
C PRO A 20 11.44 4.30 -6.43
N GLY A 21 10.53 3.41 -6.01
CA GLY A 21 9.32 3.10 -6.77
C GLY A 21 8.45 4.34 -6.99
N GLU A 22 7.66 4.35 -8.06
CA GLU A 22 6.69 5.42 -8.33
C GLU A 22 5.46 5.25 -7.45
N TRP A 23 4.95 6.36 -6.95
CA TRP A 23 3.69 6.42 -6.20
C TRP A 23 2.53 6.67 -7.15
N GLY A 24 1.42 5.97 -6.92
CA GLY A 24 0.18 6.16 -7.64
C GLY A 24 -1.01 6.10 -6.70
N LEU A 25 -2.02 6.91 -6.99
CA LEU A 25 -3.29 6.87 -6.26
C LEU A 25 -4.01 5.56 -6.58
N VAL A 26 -4.44 4.86 -5.54
CA VAL A 26 -5.22 3.62 -5.62
C VAL A 26 -6.40 3.71 -4.66
N TYR A 27 -7.42 2.90 -4.90
CA TYR A 27 -8.51 2.70 -3.98
C TYR A 27 -8.35 1.38 -3.22
N CYS A 28 -8.38 1.46 -1.90
CA CYS A 28 -8.16 0.34 -1.02
C CYS A 28 -9.45 -0.04 -0.30
N THR A 29 -9.74 -1.34 -0.22
CA THR A 29 -10.88 -1.88 0.54
C THR A 29 -10.39 -3.02 1.42
N LEU A 30 -10.41 -2.82 2.73
CA LEU A 30 -10.09 -3.81 3.75
C LEU A 30 -11.37 -4.55 4.16
N SER A 31 -11.46 -5.82 3.80
CA SER A 31 -12.50 -6.74 4.29
C SER A 31 -12.04 -7.34 5.62
N LEU A 32 -12.63 -6.89 6.74
CA LEU A 32 -12.21 -7.31 8.09
C LEU A 32 -12.48 -8.79 8.34
N GLU A 33 -13.58 -9.32 7.81
CA GLU A 33 -13.96 -10.72 7.95
C GLU A 33 -13.04 -11.67 7.17
N GLN A 34 -12.62 -11.25 5.97
CA GLN A 34 -11.75 -12.05 5.11
C GLN A 34 -10.27 -11.84 5.45
N GLY A 35 -9.93 -10.77 6.17
CA GLY A 35 -8.54 -10.39 6.43
C GLY A 35 -7.78 -10.08 5.15
N GLN A 36 -8.44 -9.41 4.20
CA GLN A 36 -7.88 -9.09 2.88
C GLN A 36 -8.00 -7.60 2.58
N LEU A 37 -6.92 -7.04 2.07
CA LEU A 37 -6.87 -5.70 1.50
C LEU A 37 -6.92 -5.81 -0.02
N LEU A 38 -8.01 -5.34 -0.62
CA LEU A 38 -8.16 -5.21 -2.06
C LEU A 38 -7.61 -3.86 -2.50
N VAL A 39 -6.86 -3.85 -3.60
CA VAL A 39 -6.30 -2.64 -4.21
C VAL A 39 -6.77 -2.56 -5.66
N ALA A 40 -7.41 -1.45 -6.01
CA ALA A 40 -7.92 -1.18 -7.35
C ALA A 40 -7.53 0.23 -7.82
N LEU A 41 -7.65 0.48 -9.12
CA LEU A 41 -7.45 1.83 -9.69
C LEU A 41 -8.72 2.70 -9.61
N ASP A 42 -9.87 2.09 -9.37
CA ASP A 42 -11.17 2.76 -9.26
C ASP A 42 -11.91 2.38 -7.97
N PRO A 43 -12.79 3.26 -7.45
CA PRO A 43 -13.58 2.99 -6.26
C PRO A 43 -14.52 1.79 -6.37
N ASP A 44 -15.02 1.48 -7.56
CA ASP A 44 -15.93 0.36 -7.79
C ASP A 44 -15.23 -1.01 -7.76
N GLY A 45 -13.89 -1.02 -7.71
CA GLY A 45 -13.08 -2.23 -7.65
C GLY A 45 -13.03 -3.01 -8.96
N ARG A 46 -13.46 -2.41 -10.09
CA ARG A 46 -13.49 -3.08 -11.41
C ARG A 46 -12.09 -3.32 -11.95
N SER A 47 -11.17 -2.41 -11.70
CA SER A 47 -9.75 -2.46 -12.10
C SER A 47 -8.89 -2.92 -10.92
N ARG A 48 -9.19 -4.09 -10.37
CA ARG A 48 -8.41 -4.67 -9.26
C ARG A 48 -7.00 -5.04 -9.72
N ILE A 49 -5.99 -4.54 -9.01
CA ILE A 49 -4.57 -4.76 -9.33
C ILE A 49 -3.85 -5.61 -8.27
N ALA A 50 -4.38 -5.70 -7.05
CA ALA A 50 -3.85 -6.61 -6.04
C ALA A 50 -4.92 -7.05 -5.03
N THR A 51 -4.70 -8.24 -4.47
CA THR A 51 -5.37 -8.75 -3.27
C THR A 51 -4.28 -9.14 -2.28
N ILE A 52 -4.21 -8.43 -1.16
CA ILE A 52 -3.16 -8.58 -0.15
C ILE A 52 -3.77 -9.28 1.08
N PRO A 53 -3.32 -10.49 1.43
CA PRO A 53 -3.79 -11.18 2.63
C PRO A 53 -3.16 -10.54 3.87
N VAL A 54 -3.90 -9.68 4.58
CA VAL A 54 -3.37 -8.91 5.72
C VAL A 54 -3.44 -9.66 7.06
N LYS A 55 -4.14 -10.80 7.12
CA LYS A 55 -4.31 -11.59 8.37
C LYS A 55 -3.00 -11.98 9.08
N ASN A 56 -1.90 -12.12 8.33
CA ASN A 56 -0.57 -12.48 8.84
C ASN A 56 0.53 -11.52 8.34
N CYS A 57 0.18 -10.26 8.08
CA CYS A 57 1.18 -9.27 7.69
C CYS A 57 1.75 -8.57 8.92
N GLU A 58 3.02 -8.21 8.85
CA GLU A 58 3.61 -7.23 9.77
C GLU A 58 3.30 -5.84 9.25
N LEU A 59 2.81 -4.96 10.13
CA LEU A 59 2.54 -3.56 9.84
C LEU A 59 3.57 -2.70 10.57
N ALA A 60 4.30 -1.89 9.81
CA ALA A 60 5.25 -0.93 10.35
C ALA A 60 4.82 0.49 9.98
N HIS A 61 4.86 1.40 10.96
CA HIS A 61 4.82 2.83 10.71
C HIS A 61 6.22 3.26 10.31
N VAL A 62 6.37 3.74 9.08
CA VAL A 62 7.68 4.13 8.55
C VAL A 62 8.00 5.59 8.90
N ARG A 63 6.97 6.45 9.01
CA ARG A 63 7.08 7.86 9.48
C ARG A 63 5.76 8.33 10.10
N SER A 64 5.84 9.29 11.02
CA SER A 64 4.71 9.94 11.70
C SER A 64 4.70 11.47 11.54
N ASP A 65 5.31 11.99 10.47
CA ASP A 65 5.46 13.43 10.22
C ASP A 65 4.25 14.06 9.49
N GLY A 66 3.06 13.46 9.63
CA GLY A 66 1.82 13.91 8.99
C GLY A 66 1.57 13.33 7.60
N ARG A 67 2.48 12.51 7.07
CA ARG A 67 2.31 11.78 5.80
C ARG A 67 1.85 10.32 5.98
N ASP A 68 1.79 9.87 7.24
CA ASP A 68 1.32 8.56 7.72
C ASP A 68 1.62 7.41 6.75
N CYS A 69 2.93 7.19 6.54
CA CYS A 69 3.42 6.14 5.66
C CYS A 69 3.50 4.81 6.41
N ILE A 70 2.86 3.78 5.85
CA ILE A 70 2.88 2.42 6.39
C ILE A 70 3.55 1.46 5.41
N GLU A 71 4.22 0.44 5.96
CA GLU A 71 4.74 -0.69 5.21
C GLU A 71 4.07 -1.97 5.71
N LEU A 72 3.51 -2.73 4.77
CA LEU A 72 2.98 -4.06 4.99
C LEU A 72 3.98 -5.09 4.48
N THR A 73 4.49 -5.92 5.39
CA THR A 73 5.33 -7.06 5.02
C THR A 73 4.49 -8.34 5.04
N MET A 74 4.33 -8.94 3.86
CA MET A 74 3.65 -10.21 3.67
C MET A 74 4.63 -11.39 3.77
N ASN A 75 4.07 -12.60 3.85
CA ASN A 75 4.80 -13.85 3.74
C ASN A 75 5.80 -13.85 2.57
N ARG A 76 7.00 -14.39 2.81
CA ARG A 76 8.15 -14.42 1.87
C ARG A 76 8.84 -13.07 1.65
N GLY A 77 8.64 -12.10 2.56
CA GLY A 77 9.36 -10.83 2.56
C GLY A 77 8.90 -9.84 1.49
N LYS A 78 7.74 -10.07 0.86
CA LYS A 78 7.16 -9.12 -0.08
C LYS A 78 6.62 -7.93 0.70
N LYS A 79 7.02 -6.72 0.31
CA LYS A 79 6.63 -5.47 0.96
C LYS A 79 5.69 -4.67 0.06
N GLU A 80 4.70 -4.02 0.66
CA GLU A 80 3.82 -3.05 0.01
C GLU A 80 3.77 -1.80 0.88
N THR A 81 3.93 -0.64 0.26
CA THR A 81 3.95 0.64 0.97
C THR A 81 2.75 1.47 0.58
N PHE A 82 2.11 2.06 1.59
CA PHE A 82 0.98 2.98 1.42
C PHE A 82 1.20 4.28 2.19
N SER A 83 0.57 5.35 1.73
CA SER A 83 0.51 6.65 2.41
C SER A 83 -0.85 7.31 2.20
N SER A 84 -1.26 8.14 3.16
CA SER A 84 -2.44 8.98 3.07
C SER A 84 -2.22 10.29 2.31
N HIS A 85 -0.97 10.66 1.98
CA HIS A 85 -0.63 12.00 1.49
C HIS A 85 0.13 12.01 0.16
N GLU A 86 -0.15 13.01 -0.68
CA GLU A 86 0.42 13.16 -2.03
C GLU A 86 1.91 13.55 -2.04
N SER A 87 2.36 14.30 -1.03
CA SER A 87 3.78 14.69 -0.85
C SER A 87 4.68 13.57 -0.34
N SER A 88 4.19 12.33 -0.33
CA SER A 88 4.97 11.14 0.01
C SER A 88 5.96 10.73 -1.09
N HIS A 89 5.95 11.44 -2.22
CA HIS A 89 6.92 11.27 -3.31
C HIS A 89 8.34 11.71 -2.91
N ASP A 90 8.47 12.66 -1.97
CA ASP A 90 9.76 13.19 -1.48
C ASP A 90 10.38 12.32 -0.37
N VAL A 91 9.90 11.09 -0.21
CA VAL A 91 10.47 10.16 0.77
C VAL A 91 11.68 9.49 0.10
N ASP A 92 12.88 9.83 0.54
CA ASP A 92 14.09 9.04 0.27
C ASP A 92 14.05 7.76 1.11
N TRP A 93 14.04 6.63 0.42
CA TRP A 93 14.06 5.30 1.02
C TRP A 93 15.52 4.83 1.01
N TRP A 94 16.11 4.74 2.19
CA TRP A 94 17.46 4.29 2.45
C TRP A 94 17.51 2.78 2.67
#